data_AF-A0A8H7G2P6-F1
#
_entry.id   AF-A0A8H7G2P6-F1
#
_cell.length_a   1.000
_cell.length_b   1.000
_cell.length_c   1.000
_cell.angle_alpha   90.00
_cell.angle_beta   90.00
_cell.angle_gamma   90.00
#
_symmetry.space_group_name_H-M   'P 1'
#
loop_
_entity.id
_entity.type
_entity.pdbx_description
1 polymer ?
#
loop_
_entity_poly.entity_id
_entity_poly.type
_entity_poly.pdbx_seq_one_letter_code
_entity_poly.pdbx_strand_id
1 'polypeptide(L)'
;MHHRHHSVIKAVEYRGKRFLKIWGESEWKGRWSDGSEEWNGEWLEAPKALDHKFGDDGVFVMEYSDFLHHWEGIKRTQLFDDTWVQSSHWLNLRSRLLPSAWQFGDVSFTFTVPKRTDAVIALSQSDTRFYSTVQSAALWSFDFKLFKKGSQRVLGSSSYSYGLTHSSTLSIELQPGECVVHEYEDDIDSVLLGLRVYPKCPVNIFGQLANGLSAGFQKNP
;
A
#
# COMPACT_ATOMS: atom_id res chain seq x y z
N MET A 1 -4.80 17.00 18.96
CA MET A 1 -5.70 16.23 18.08
C MET A 1 -5.88 14.84 18.69
N HIS A 2 -7.11 14.43 18.99
CA HIS A 2 -7.38 13.04 19.36
C HIS A 2 -7.58 12.25 18.07
N HIS A 3 -6.64 11.37 17.74
CA HIS A 3 -6.79 10.43 16.62
C HIS A 3 -7.77 9.34 17.05
N ARG A 4 -9.05 9.52 16.72
CA ARG A 4 -10.06 8.47 16.89
C ARG A 4 -10.00 7.50 15.72
N HIS A 5 -9.95 6.23 16.04
CA HIS A 5 -9.88 5.17 15.03
C HIS A 5 -11.29 4.82 14.57
N HIS A 6 -11.46 4.78 13.25
CA HIS A 6 -12.71 4.40 12.61
C HIS A 6 -12.41 3.34 11.56
N SER A 7 -13.31 2.37 11.42
CA SER A 7 -13.20 1.30 10.44
C SER A 7 -14.39 1.35 9.49
N VAL A 8 -14.12 1.45 8.19
CA VAL A 8 -15.15 1.26 7.17
C VAL A 8 -15.42 -0.24 7.06
N ILE A 9 -16.62 -0.67 7.45
CA ILE A 9 -17.00 -2.09 7.51
C ILE A 9 -17.89 -2.50 6.34
N LYS A 10 -18.55 -1.54 5.67
CA LYS A 10 -19.37 -1.81 4.49
C LYS A 10 -19.48 -0.59 3.59
N ALA A 11 -19.58 -0.82 2.28
CA ALA A 11 -19.96 0.18 1.29
C ALA A 11 -21.13 -0.36 0.48
N VAL A 12 -22.20 0.42 0.34
CA VAL A 12 -23.45 -0.02 -0.30
C VAL A 12 -23.98 1.11 -1.19
N GLU A 13 -24.44 0.77 -2.38
CA GLU A 13 -25.24 1.69 -3.20
C GLU A 13 -26.73 1.36 -3.03
N TYR A 14 -27.53 2.37 -2.71
CA TYR A 14 -28.97 2.25 -2.56
C TYR A 14 -29.65 3.47 -3.17
N ARG A 15 -30.55 3.23 -4.14
CA ARG A 15 -31.31 4.27 -4.87
C ARG A 15 -30.43 5.40 -5.42
N GLY A 16 -29.30 5.04 -6.03
CA GLY A 16 -28.37 5.99 -6.65
C GLY A 16 -27.52 6.81 -5.66
N LYS A 17 -27.63 6.55 -4.35
CA LYS A 17 -26.72 7.09 -3.33
C LYS A 17 -25.75 6.02 -2.86
N ARG A 18 -24.52 6.44 -2.58
CA ARG A 18 -23.45 5.59 -2.03
C ARG A 18 -23.31 5.86 -0.55
N PHE A 19 -23.38 4.81 0.24
CA PHE A 19 -23.29 4.86 1.70
C PHE A 19 -22.09 4.07 2.19
N LEU A 20 -21.51 4.54 3.30
CA LEU A 20 -20.53 3.81 4.07
C LEU A 20 -21.12 3.50 5.44
N LYS A 21 -20.92 2.25 5.88
CA LYS A 21 -21.14 1.82 7.26
C LYS A 21 -19.79 1.83 7.97
N ILE A 22 -19.70 2.57 9.06
CA ILE A 22 -18.47 2.85 9.79
C ILE A 22 -18.65 2.46 11.25
N TRP A 23 -17.63 1.87 11.84
CA TRP A 23 -17.56 1.61 13.28
C TRP A 23 -16.47 2.47 13.91
N GLY A 24 -16.75 3.09 15.06
CA GLY A 24 -15.79 3.89 15.81
C GLY A 24 -16.22 4.14 17.25
N GLU A 25 -15.43 4.94 17.98
CA GLU A 25 -15.66 5.26 19.39
C GLU A 25 -16.81 6.26 19.62
N SER A 26 -17.36 6.86 18.57
CA SER A 26 -18.41 7.87 18.68
C SER A 26 -19.40 7.79 17.52
N GLU A 27 -20.64 8.16 17.81
CA GLU A 27 -21.72 8.22 16.83
C GLU A 27 -21.61 9.42 15.88
N TRP A 28 -22.09 9.20 14.65
CA TRP A 28 -22.29 10.23 13.66
C TRP A 28 -23.56 11.03 13.95
N LYS A 29 -23.49 12.37 13.85
CA LYS A 29 -24.59 13.29 14.18
C LYS A 29 -25.10 14.09 12.99
N GLY A 30 -24.61 13.81 11.79
CA GLY A 30 -25.06 14.48 10.58
C GLY A 30 -26.16 13.70 9.85
N ARG A 31 -26.27 13.97 8.55
CA ARG A 31 -27.24 13.32 7.67
C ARG A 31 -27.08 11.79 7.73
N TRP A 32 -28.18 11.06 7.82
CA TRP A 32 -28.20 9.59 7.96
C TRP A 32 -27.68 9.07 9.31
N SER A 33 -27.53 9.93 10.32
CA SER A 33 -27.39 9.48 11.72
C SER A 33 -28.64 8.75 12.21
N ASP A 34 -28.56 8.09 13.35
CA ASP A 34 -29.68 7.27 13.83
C ASP A 34 -30.97 8.04 14.12
N GLY A 35 -30.86 9.32 14.50
CA GLY A 35 -32.00 10.23 14.71
C GLY A 35 -32.30 11.14 13.52
N SER A 36 -31.69 10.90 12.35
CA SER A 36 -31.77 11.79 11.19
C SER A 36 -33.18 11.80 10.59
N GLU A 37 -33.71 12.98 10.29
CA GLU A 37 -35.00 13.13 9.62
C GLU A 37 -35.02 12.54 8.20
N GLU A 38 -33.85 12.33 7.61
CA GLU A 38 -33.62 11.74 6.29
C GLU A 38 -34.12 10.29 6.18
N TRP A 39 -34.28 9.58 7.30
CA TRP A 39 -34.92 8.27 7.34
C TRP A 39 -36.45 8.38 7.20
N ASN A 40 -36.91 8.94 6.09
CA ASN A 40 -38.33 9.16 5.80
C ASN A 40 -38.72 8.69 4.40
N GLY A 41 -40.03 8.55 4.18
CA GLY A 41 -40.62 8.26 2.88
C GLY A 41 -39.97 7.07 2.18
N GLU A 42 -39.27 7.35 1.09
CA GLU A 42 -38.67 6.35 0.23
C GLU A 42 -37.41 5.68 0.83
N TRP A 43 -36.84 6.28 1.88
CA TRP A 43 -35.61 5.84 2.55
C TRP A 43 -35.85 4.98 3.80
N LEU A 44 -37.11 4.73 4.18
CA LEU A 44 -37.45 3.89 5.34
C LEU A 44 -36.93 2.45 5.22
N GLU A 45 -36.79 1.94 3.99
CA GLU A 45 -36.26 0.60 3.72
C GLU A 45 -34.73 0.56 3.58
N ALA A 46 -34.07 1.73 3.57
CA ALA A 46 -32.63 1.81 3.40
C ALA A 46 -31.86 1.13 4.55
N PRO A 47 -32.20 1.28 5.85
CA PRO A 47 -31.49 0.58 6.92
C PRO A 47 -31.40 -0.93 6.71
N LYS A 48 -32.46 -1.56 6.18
CA LYS A 48 -32.46 -2.99 5.85
C LYS A 48 -31.48 -3.33 4.72
N ALA A 49 -31.45 -2.52 3.65
CA ALA A 49 -30.50 -2.70 2.55
C ALA A 49 -29.05 -2.45 2.99
N LEU A 50 -28.86 -1.51 3.91
CA LEU A 50 -27.57 -1.15 4.48
C LEU A 50 -27.09 -2.16 5.53
N ASP A 51 -27.97 -3.05 6.00
CA ASP A 51 -27.75 -3.91 7.18
C ASP A 51 -27.40 -3.06 8.41
N HIS A 52 -28.11 -1.95 8.60
CA HIS A 52 -27.92 -1.00 9.69
C HIS A 52 -28.95 -1.22 10.79
N LYS A 53 -28.50 -1.14 12.04
CA LYS A 53 -29.34 -1.23 13.23
C LYS A 53 -29.14 0.05 14.03
N PHE A 54 -30.24 0.71 14.38
CA PHE A 54 -30.21 1.89 15.23
C PHE A 54 -29.78 1.52 16.67
N GLY A 55 -28.89 2.32 17.26
CA GLY A 55 -28.38 2.15 18.62
C GLY A 55 -27.12 2.98 18.88
N ASP A 56 -26.73 3.07 20.16
CA ASP A 56 -25.45 3.65 20.59
C ASP A 56 -24.43 2.51 20.74
N ASP A 57 -23.93 2.01 19.60
CA ASP A 57 -22.97 0.90 19.53
C ASP A 57 -21.66 1.26 18.78
N GLY A 58 -21.53 2.52 18.39
CA GLY A 58 -20.42 3.06 17.62
C GLY A 58 -20.52 2.80 16.13
N VAL A 59 -21.60 2.14 15.66
CA VAL A 59 -21.84 1.84 14.25
C VAL A 59 -22.79 2.88 13.68
N PHE A 60 -22.34 3.57 12.63
CA PHE A 60 -23.18 4.55 11.94
C PHE A 60 -23.08 4.44 10.43
N VAL A 61 -24.05 5.03 9.74
CA VAL A 61 -24.07 5.18 8.30
C VAL A 61 -23.89 6.64 7.92
N MET A 62 -23.20 6.89 6.81
CA MET A 62 -23.17 8.20 6.17
C MET A 62 -23.09 8.09 4.66
N GLU A 63 -23.47 9.16 3.98
CA GLU A 63 -23.30 9.27 2.53
C GLU A 63 -21.80 9.40 2.20
N TYR A 64 -21.36 8.79 1.09
CA TYR A 64 -19.95 8.85 0.66
C TYR A 64 -19.46 10.29 0.45
N SER A 65 -20.35 11.20 0.06
CA SER A 65 -20.03 12.63 0.00
C SER A 65 -19.63 13.17 1.36
N ASP A 66 -20.36 12.83 2.42
CA ASP A 66 -20.06 13.31 3.77
C ASP A 66 -18.73 12.72 4.24
N PHE A 67 -18.46 11.45 3.95
CA PHE A 67 -17.17 10.83 4.23
C PHE A 67 -15.99 11.62 3.63
N LEU A 68 -16.09 12.03 2.36
CA LEU A 68 -15.04 12.81 1.70
C LEU A 68 -14.80 14.20 2.33
N HIS A 69 -15.80 14.77 2.99
CA HIS A 69 -15.63 16.05 3.70
C HIS A 69 -15.03 15.89 5.11
N HIS A 70 -15.11 14.70 5.70
CA HIS A 70 -14.72 14.46 7.10
C HIS A 70 -13.38 13.72 7.25
N TRP A 71 -12.99 12.91 6.27
CA TRP A 71 -11.73 12.16 6.31
C TRP A 71 -10.81 12.55 5.15
N GLU A 72 -9.56 12.87 5.49
CA GLU A 72 -8.51 13.21 4.52
C GLU A 72 -7.81 11.97 3.96
N GLY A 73 -7.96 10.81 4.60
CA GLY A 73 -7.29 9.58 4.20
C GLY A 73 -7.95 8.33 4.73
N ILE A 74 -7.78 7.24 3.97
CA ILE A 74 -8.22 5.89 4.35
C ILE A 74 -7.04 4.93 4.22
N LYS A 75 -6.82 4.12 5.26
CA LYS A 75 -5.83 3.03 5.21
C LYS A 75 -6.52 1.77 4.71
N ARG A 76 -5.91 1.12 3.72
CA ARG A 76 -6.38 -0.15 3.16
C ARG A 76 -5.38 -1.25 3.47
N THR A 77 -5.88 -2.36 4.01
CA THR A 77 -5.11 -3.60 4.17
C THR A 77 -5.67 -4.64 3.23
N GLN A 78 -4.83 -5.22 2.38
CA GLN A 78 -5.20 -6.36 1.54
C GLN A 78 -4.80 -7.65 2.25
N LEU A 79 -5.75 -8.57 2.37
CA LEU A 79 -5.49 -9.93 2.86
C LEU A 79 -5.14 -10.83 1.67
N PHE A 80 -4.14 -11.68 1.86
CA PHE A 80 -3.71 -12.66 0.86
C PHE A 80 -4.24 -14.03 1.27
N ASP A 81 -4.95 -14.69 0.35
CA ASP A 81 -5.36 -16.10 0.47
C ASP A 81 -4.27 -17.04 -0.11
N ASP A 82 -4.57 -18.34 -0.17
CA ASP A 82 -3.68 -19.39 -0.67
C ASP A 82 -3.39 -19.31 -2.18
N THR A 83 -4.11 -18.47 -2.92
CA THR A 83 -3.87 -18.25 -4.36
C THR A 83 -2.70 -17.30 -4.62
N TRP A 84 -2.26 -16.55 -3.60
CA TRP A 84 -1.14 -15.62 -3.71
C TRP A 84 0.18 -16.29 -3.33
N VAL A 85 1.19 -16.06 -4.15
CA VAL A 85 2.56 -16.52 -3.92
C VAL A 85 3.40 -15.33 -3.49
N GLN A 86 4.18 -15.45 -2.42
CA GLN A 86 5.17 -14.43 -2.06
C GLN A 86 6.52 -14.77 -2.68
N SER A 87 7.09 -13.83 -3.43
CA SER A 87 8.49 -13.88 -3.86
C SER A 87 9.22 -12.64 -3.32
N SER A 88 10.44 -12.81 -2.81
CA SER A 88 11.18 -11.70 -2.21
C SER A 88 12.66 -11.75 -2.56
N HIS A 89 13.28 -10.58 -2.70
CA HIS A 89 14.71 -10.42 -2.85
C HIS A 89 15.20 -9.24 -2.01
N TRP A 90 16.32 -9.43 -1.32
CA TRP A 90 16.92 -8.41 -0.46
C TRP A 90 18.29 -8.01 -1.00
N LEU A 91 18.55 -6.71 -1.01
CA LEU A 91 19.82 -6.10 -1.34
C LEU A 91 20.36 -5.37 -0.12
N ASN A 92 21.65 -5.56 0.15
CA ASN A 92 22.37 -4.75 1.12
C ASN A 92 22.95 -3.54 0.39
N LEU A 93 22.32 -2.38 0.56
CA LEU A 93 22.79 -1.12 0.01
C LEU A 93 23.83 -0.54 0.96
N ARG A 94 25.05 -0.36 0.45
CA ARG A 94 26.09 0.39 1.17
C ARG A 94 26.06 1.83 0.71
N SER A 95 26.11 2.75 1.68
CA SER A 95 26.30 4.18 1.47
C SER A 95 27.48 4.42 0.52
N ARG A 96 27.28 5.27 -0.50
CA ARG A 96 28.36 5.73 -1.36
C ARG A 96 29.15 6.83 -0.66
N LEU A 97 30.46 6.83 -0.84
CA LEU A 97 31.32 7.92 -0.38
C LEU A 97 30.97 9.20 -1.14
N LEU A 98 30.70 10.29 -0.42
CA LEU A 98 30.43 11.61 -0.98
C LEU A 98 31.63 12.16 -1.78
N PRO A 99 31.40 12.97 -2.84
CA PRO A 99 30.11 13.41 -3.37
C PRO A 99 29.66 12.53 -4.56
N SER A 100 28.54 11.82 -4.42
CA SER A 100 27.89 11.12 -5.54
C SER A 100 26.43 11.50 -5.59
N ALA A 101 25.97 12.03 -6.74
CA ALA A 101 24.53 12.21 -6.98
C ALA A 101 23.91 10.85 -7.31
N TRP A 102 22.77 10.53 -6.68
CA TRP A 102 21.95 9.39 -7.06
C TRP A 102 21.49 9.53 -8.51
N GLN A 103 21.65 8.47 -9.30
CA GLN A 103 21.12 8.39 -10.66
C GLN A 103 20.01 7.35 -10.71
N PHE A 104 18.98 7.67 -11.50
CA PHE A 104 17.87 6.77 -11.77
C PHE A 104 18.38 5.39 -12.25
N GLY A 105 17.98 4.32 -11.55
CA GLY A 105 18.43 2.95 -11.84
C GLY A 105 19.67 2.49 -11.06
N ASP A 106 20.14 3.27 -10.08
CA ASP A 106 21.23 2.88 -9.18
C ASP A 106 20.91 1.60 -8.38
N VAL A 107 19.64 1.42 -8.04
CA VAL A 107 19.08 0.19 -7.48
C VAL A 107 17.92 -0.23 -8.36
N SER A 108 17.99 -1.44 -8.88
CA SER A 108 16.93 -2.00 -9.69
C SER A 108 16.64 -3.44 -9.30
N PHE A 109 15.37 -3.81 -9.37
CA PHE A 109 14.93 -5.18 -9.26
C PHE A 109 14.25 -5.57 -10.55
N THR A 110 14.69 -6.67 -11.14
CA THR A 110 14.06 -7.25 -12.32
C THR A 110 13.33 -8.52 -11.93
N PHE A 111 12.13 -8.72 -12.45
CA PHE A 111 11.42 -9.98 -12.32
C PHE A 111 10.65 -10.33 -13.58
N THR A 112 10.45 -11.63 -13.80
CA THR A 112 9.73 -12.16 -14.96
C THR A 112 8.35 -12.61 -14.56
N VAL A 113 7.33 -12.12 -15.26
CA VAL A 113 5.94 -12.48 -15.10
C VAL A 113 5.59 -13.54 -16.17
N PRO A 114 5.30 -14.80 -15.78
CA PRO A 114 5.08 -15.87 -16.75
C PRO A 114 3.70 -15.81 -17.42
N LYS A 115 2.70 -15.29 -16.70
CA LYS A 115 1.31 -15.17 -17.18
C LYS A 115 0.66 -13.92 -16.59
N ARG A 116 -0.42 -13.45 -17.22
CA ARG A 116 -1.21 -12.33 -16.72
C ARG A 116 -1.67 -12.60 -15.30
N THR A 117 -1.43 -11.66 -14.38
CA THR A 117 -1.74 -11.83 -12.95
C THR A 117 -1.98 -10.50 -12.27
N ASP A 118 -2.88 -10.49 -11.28
CA ASP A 118 -2.88 -9.43 -10.27
C ASP A 118 -1.61 -9.58 -9.42
N ALA A 119 -1.00 -8.45 -9.05
CA ALA A 119 0.15 -8.42 -8.19
C ALA A 119 0.10 -7.24 -7.22
N VAL A 120 0.62 -7.46 -6.01
CA VAL A 120 1.01 -6.40 -5.09
C VAL A 120 2.54 -6.39 -5.02
N ILE A 121 3.14 -5.25 -5.30
CA ILE A 121 4.58 -5.05 -5.23
C ILE A 121 4.83 -4.17 -4.01
N ALA A 122 5.70 -4.62 -3.10
CA ALA A 122 6.08 -3.88 -1.91
C ALA A 122 7.59 -3.73 -1.87
N LEU A 123 8.06 -2.49 -1.86
CA LEU A 123 9.44 -2.17 -1.49
C LEU A 123 9.43 -1.89 0.01
N SER A 124 10.38 -2.43 0.77
CA SER A 124 10.43 -2.29 2.22
C SER A 124 11.86 -2.31 2.74
N GLN A 125 12.14 -1.52 3.75
CA GLN A 125 13.39 -1.62 4.51
C GLN A 125 13.29 -2.70 5.59
N SER A 126 14.44 -3.11 6.15
CA SER A 126 14.47 -3.94 7.35
C SER A 126 13.71 -3.30 8.51
N ASP A 127 12.95 -4.10 9.25
CA ASP A 127 12.15 -3.61 10.37
C ASP A 127 13.05 -3.01 11.47
N THR A 128 12.75 -1.77 11.87
CA THR A 128 13.49 -1.04 12.89
C THR A 128 12.98 -1.30 14.31
N ARG A 129 11.80 -1.92 14.47
CA ARG A 129 11.16 -2.13 15.78
C ARG A 129 11.83 -3.21 16.62
N PHE A 130 12.34 -4.25 15.99
CA PHE A 130 12.95 -5.41 16.68
C PHE A 130 14.48 -5.45 16.55
N TYR A 131 15.06 -4.69 15.62
CA TYR A 131 16.49 -4.76 15.27
C TYR A 131 17.21 -3.43 15.52
N SER A 132 17.00 -2.83 16.69
CA SER A 132 17.63 -1.55 17.06
C SER A 132 19.17 -1.58 17.01
N THR A 133 19.78 -2.76 17.18
CA THR A 133 21.24 -2.96 17.15
C THR A 133 21.83 -2.95 15.74
N VAL A 134 21.01 -3.18 14.71
CA VAL A 134 21.40 -3.19 13.28
C VAL A 134 20.69 -2.06 12.52
N GLN A 135 20.07 -1.15 13.26
CA GLN A 135 19.29 -0.05 12.75
C GLN A 135 20.21 0.94 12.03
N SER A 136 19.85 1.28 10.80
CA SER A 136 20.44 2.42 10.11
C SER A 136 20.09 3.69 10.88
N ALA A 137 21.05 4.61 11.03
CA ALA A 137 20.84 5.88 11.71
C ALA A 137 19.91 6.84 10.95
N ALA A 138 19.50 6.48 9.72
CA ALA A 138 18.75 7.33 8.82
C ALA A 138 17.25 6.99 8.74
N LEU A 139 16.47 8.05 8.51
CA LEU A 139 15.04 7.99 8.20
C LEU A 139 14.87 8.05 6.68
N TRP A 140 14.23 7.04 6.10
CA TRP A 140 14.11 6.87 4.64
C TRP A 140 12.65 6.94 4.20
N SER A 141 12.43 7.41 2.98
CA SER A 141 11.15 7.59 2.28
C SER A 141 11.26 7.17 0.82
N PHE A 142 11.32 5.87 0.56
CA PHE A 142 11.50 5.40 -0.82
C PHE A 142 10.16 5.32 -1.55
N ASP A 143 10.14 5.86 -2.75
CA ASP A 143 9.13 5.56 -3.76
C ASP A 143 9.75 4.73 -4.87
N PHE A 144 8.93 4.03 -5.64
CA PHE A 144 9.41 3.28 -6.79
C PHE A 144 8.48 3.41 -7.98
N LYS A 145 9.07 3.25 -9.16
CA LYS A 145 8.34 3.14 -10.41
C LYS A 145 8.61 1.78 -11.04
N LEU A 146 7.55 1.18 -11.56
CA LEU A 146 7.59 -0.05 -12.31
C LEU A 146 7.66 0.26 -13.80
N PHE A 147 8.60 -0.38 -14.51
CA PHE A 147 8.81 -0.24 -15.94
C PHE A 147 8.72 -1.59 -16.62
N LYS A 148 8.37 -1.57 -17.91
CA LYS A 148 8.60 -2.73 -18.79
C LYS A 148 10.08 -2.75 -19.17
N LYS A 149 10.76 -3.89 -19.04
CA LYS A 149 12.19 -4.01 -19.38
C LYS A 149 12.43 -3.66 -20.85
N GLY A 150 13.49 -2.89 -21.11
CA GLY A 150 13.83 -2.39 -22.44
C GLY A 150 12.95 -1.23 -22.95
N SER A 151 12.05 -0.68 -22.11
CA SER A 151 11.18 0.44 -22.45
C SER A 151 11.24 1.53 -21.38
N GLN A 152 11.15 2.80 -21.77
CA GLN A 152 10.97 3.93 -20.86
C GLN A 152 9.51 4.10 -20.39
N ARG A 153 8.67 3.08 -20.60
CA ARG A 153 7.23 3.16 -20.30
C ARG A 153 7.00 2.75 -18.85
N VAL A 154 6.50 3.68 -18.06
CA VAL A 154 6.01 3.43 -16.71
C VAL A 154 4.75 2.57 -16.78
N LEU A 155 4.74 1.46 -16.05
CA LEU A 155 3.58 0.59 -15.84
C LEU A 155 2.77 1.03 -14.62
N GLY A 156 3.45 1.51 -13.57
CA GLY A 156 2.82 2.03 -12.35
C GLY A 156 3.83 2.67 -11.42
N SER A 157 3.34 3.36 -10.39
CA SER A 157 4.15 4.00 -9.34
C SER A 157 3.64 3.55 -7.98
N SER A 158 4.53 3.49 -6.98
CA SER A 158 4.13 3.28 -5.60
C SER A 158 3.05 4.26 -5.17
N SER A 159 2.20 3.81 -4.25
CA SER A 159 1.23 4.66 -3.59
C SER A 159 1.99 5.69 -2.75
N TYR A 160 1.59 6.96 -2.88
CA TYR A 160 2.18 8.03 -2.09
C TYR A 160 1.94 7.78 -0.60
N SER A 161 3.02 7.57 0.15
CA SER A 161 2.95 7.44 1.59
C SER A 161 2.96 8.83 2.22
N TYR A 162 1.89 9.18 2.93
CA TYR A 162 1.87 10.35 3.80
C TYR A 162 2.80 10.09 5.00
N GLY A 163 4.09 10.40 4.85
CA GLY A 163 5.11 10.34 5.89
C GLY A 163 6.19 9.28 5.68
N LEU A 164 7.10 9.17 6.65
CA LEU A 164 8.23 8.24 6.67
C LEU A 164 7.74 6.80 6.90
N THR A 165 7.33 6.12 5.84
CA THR A 165 6.83 4.74 5.92
C THR A 165 7.93 3.73 5.65
N HIS A 166 7.98 2.68 6.45
CA HIS A 166 8.91 1.55 6.28
C HIS A 166 8.66 0.67 5.04
N SER A 167 7.60 0.95 4.27
CA SER A 167 7.31 0.26 3.03
C SER A 167 6.41 1.09 2.12
N SER A 168 6.58 0.91 0.82
CA SER A 168 5.80 1.54 -0.23
C SER A 168 5.24 0.44 -1.13
N THR A 169 3.99 0.59 -1.58
CA THR A 169 3.27 -0.50 -2.27
C THR A 169 2.58 -0.07 -3.55
N LEU A 170 2.51 -0.97 -4.52
CA LEU A 170 1.79 -0.83 -5.79
C LEU A 170 0.91 -2.06 -6.01
N SER A 171 -0.40 -1.87 -6.14
CA SER A 171 -1.33 -2.90 -6.62
C SER A 171 -1.56 -2.71 -8.12
N ILE A 172 -1.28 -3.73 -8.93
CA ILE A 172 -1.37 -3.63 -10.40
C ILE A 172 -1.69 -4.98 -11.04
N GLU A 173 -2.36 -4.97 -12.18
CA GLU A 173 -2.46 -6.13 -13.06
C GLU A 173 -1.25 -6.18 -14.02
N LEU A 174 -0.45 -7.24 -13.91
CA LEU A 174 0.75 -7.45 -14.71
C LEU A 174 0.46 -8.29 -15.94
N GLN A 175 1.03 -7.88 -17.06
CA GLN A 175 1.07 -8.67 -18.30
C GLN A 175 2.32 -9.56 -18.34
N PRO A 176 2.31 -10.67 -19.10
CA PRO A 176 3.49 -11.51 -19.26
C PRO A 176 4.69 -10.73 -19.81
N GLY A 177 5.88 -10.97 -19.24
CA GLY A 177 7.12 -10.33 -19.66
C GLY A 177 8.02 -9.92 -18.50
N GLU A 178 9.13 -9.26 -18.84
CA GLU A 178 10.10 -8.77 -17.86
C GLU A 178 9.75 -7.35 -17.41
N CYS A 179 9.73 -7.16 -16.10
CA CYS A 179 9.50 -5.86 -15.45
C CYS A 179 10.72 -5.44 -14.66
N VAL A 180 10.94 -4.12 -14.55
CA VAL A 180 12.02 -3.53 -13.77
C VAL A 180 11.43 -2.52 -12.79
N VAL A 181 11.74 -2.67 -11.51
CA VAL A 181 11.42 -1.72 -10.46
C VAL A 181 12.63 -0.85 -10.23
N HIS A 182 12.48 0.46 -10.42
CA HIS A 182 13.48 1.44 -10.06
C HIS A 182 13.01 2.19 -8.82
N GLU A 183 13.87 2.19 -7.81
CA GLU A 183 13.75 3.06 -6.65
C GLU A 183 14.03 4.52 -7.05
N TYR A 184 13.35 5.43 -6.35
CA TYR A 184 13.57 6.86 -6.43
C TYR A 184 13.83 7.36 -5.00
N GLU A 185 15.08 7.65 -4.64
CA GLU A 185 15.39 8.37 -3.40
C GLU A 185 16.76 9.07 -3.42
N ASP A 186 16.87 10.11 -2.57
CA ASP A 186 17.89 11.16 -2.51
C ASP A 186 18.87 11.05 -1.32
N ASP A 187 18.79 10.06 -0.41
CA ASP A 187 19.55 10.09 0.85
C ASP A 187 20.63 9.01 1.02
N ILE A 188 21.61 9.30 1.90
CA ILE A 188 23.02 8.91 1.73
C ILE A 188 23.44 7.67 2.55
N ASP A 189 22.56 6.99 3.28
CA ASP A 189 23.01 5.96 4.23
C ASP A 189 22.97 4.51 3.71
N SER A 190 23.44 3.56 4.51
CA SER A 190 23.31 2.12 4.19
C SER A 190 21.96 1.59 4.66
N VAL A 191 21.27 0.78 3.84
CA VAL A 191 20.01 0.12 4.21
C VAL A 191 19.94 -1.30 3.66
N LEU A 192 19.26 -2.18 4.39
CA LEU A 192 18.80 -3.44 3.82
C LEU A 192 17.44 -3.20 3.15
N LEU A 193 17.44 -3.20 1.81
CA LEU A 193 16.26 -2.95 0.99
C LEU A 193 15.72 -4.26 0.41
N GLY A 194 14.42 -4.48 0.59
CA GLY A 194 13.74 -5.71 0.16
C GLY A 194 12.60 -5.40 -0.80
N LEU A 195 12.63 -6.03 -1.98
CA LEU A 195 11.46 -6.11 -2.84
C LEU A 195 10.69 -7.39 -2.54
N ARG A 196 9.39 -7.25 -2.34
CA ARG A 196 8.44 -8.36 -2.30
C ARG A 196 7.42 -8.18 -3.41
N VAL A 197 7.14 -9.27 -4.13
CA VAL A 197 6.10 -9.33 -5.16
C VAL A 197 5.16 -10.44 -4.75
N TYR A 198 3.88 -10.09 -4.61
CA TYR A 198 2.77 -10.99 -4.28
C TYR A 198 1.89 -11.15 -5.52
N PRO A 199 2.20 -12.04 -6.46
CA PRO A 199 1.35 -12.40 -7.60
C PRO A 199 0.52 -13.68 -7.34
N LYS A 200 -0.42 -13.99 -8.24
CA LYS A 200 -1.13 -15.29 -8.27
C LYS A 200 -0.35 -16.39 -9.04
N CYS A 201 0.96 -16.19 -9.23
CA CYS A 201 1.86 -17.14 -9.86
C CYS A 201 3.32 -16.88 -9.45
N PRO A 202 4.17 -17.90 -9.27
CA PRO A 202 5.54 -17.67 -8.83
C PRO A 202 6.33 -16.78 -9.81
N VAL A 203 7.14 -15.87 -9.26
CA VAL A 203 8.03 -14.99 -10.03
C VAL A 203 9.45 -15.07 -9.46
N ASN A 204 10.45 -15.03 -10.33
CA ASN A 204 11.84 -14.95 -9.93
C ASN A 204 12.28 -13.49 -9.93
N ILE A 205 12.83 -13.03 -8.80
CA ILE A 205 13.29 -11.66 -8.60
C ILE A 205 14.82 -11.65 -8.55
N PHE A 206 15.41 -10.72 -9.30
CA PHE A 206 16.85 -10.46 -9.34
C PHE A 206 17.08 -8.99 -8.98
N GLY A 207 17.89 -8.73 -7.97
CA GLY A 207 18.32 -7.37 -7.64
C GLY A 207 19.69 -7.06 -8.24
N GLN A 208 19.87 -5.83 -8.72
CA GLN A 208 21.12 -5.35 -9.28
C GLN A 208 21.41 -3.91 -8.80
N LEU A 209 22.68 -3.65 -8.52
CA LEU A 209 23.21 -2.32 -8.27
C LEU A 209 23.86 -1.77 -9.55
N ALA A 210 23.84 -0.44 -9.75
CA ALA A 210 24.37 0.22 -10.96
C ALA A 210 25.83 -0.10 -11.30
N ASN A 211 26.64 -0.55 -10.34
CA ASN A 211 28.01 -0.97 -10.58
C ASN A 211 28.15 -2.39 -11.16
N GLY A 212 27.05 -3.05 -11.54
CA GLY A 212 27.06 -4.40 -12.10
C GLY A 212 27.28 -5.50 -11.07
N LEU A 213 27.39 -5.15 -9.79
CA LEU A 213 27.49 -6.14 -8.71
C LEU A 213 26.09 -6.67 -8.39
N SER A 214 25.89 -7.97 -8.60
CA SER A 214 24.74 -8.71 -8.05
C SER A 214 24.97 -8.90 -6.54
N ALA A 215 24.30 -8.11 -5.70
CA ALA A 215 24.38 -8.27 -4.25
C ALA A 215 23.32 -9.28 -3.78
N GLY A 216 23.58 -10.58 -3.93
CA GLY A 216 22.71 -11.59 -3.36
C GLY A 216 22.82 -11.61 -1.83
N PHE A 217 21.70 -11.48 -1.12
CA PHE A 217 21.65 -11.83 0.31
C PHE A 217 21.59 -13.35 0.46
N GLN A 218 22.70 -13.98 0.88
CA GLN A 218 22.67 -15.36 1.35
C GLN A 218 22.21 -15.38 2.81
N LYS A 219 21.05 -15.99 3.06
CA LYS A 219 20.64 -16.35 4.42
C LYS A 219 21.60 -17.44 4.90
N ASN A 220 22.51 -17.11 5.81
CA ASN A 220 23.28 -18.14 6.51
C ASN A 220 22.32 -19.02 7.33
N PRO A 221 22.56 -20.35 7.38
CA PRO A 221 21.67 -21.32 8.00
C PRO A 221 21.38 -21.03 9.47
#